data_AF-A0A8T5GX14-F1
#
_entry.id   AF-A0A8T5GX14-F1
#
_cell.length_a   1.000
_cell.length_b   1.000
_cell.length_c   1.000
_cell.angle_alpha   90.00
_cell.angle_beta   90.00
_cell.angle_gamma   90.00
#
_symmetry.space_group_name_H-M   'P 1'
#
loop_
_entity.id
_entity.type
_entity.pdbx_description
1 polymer ?
#
loop_
_entity_poly.entity_id
_entity_poly.type
_entity_poly.pdbx_seq_one_letter_code
_entity_poly.pdbx_strand_id
1 'polypeptide(L)'
;MNVKPVSRTPVENVVWTSAPPMGAYKVGVHFYKHHRKRKTKKSCKFRLRVSLYGKIQEYSGIIKYGKAMQMVTGFTIGNQEDISKKYQNYEI
;
A
#
# COMPACT_ATOMS: atom_id res chain seq x y z
N MET A 1 -6.92 -12.49 -9.48
CA MET A 1 -7.56 -11.32 -10.13
C MET A 1 -6.65 -10.77 -11.20
N ASN A 2 -7.11 -10.69 -12.46
CA ASN A 2 -6.43 -9.93 -13.51
C ASN A 2 -7.15 -8.58 -13.65
N VAL A 3 -6.73 -7.59 -12.87
CA VAL A 3 -7.21 -6.21 -13.04
C VAL A 3 -6.39 -5.59 -14.17
N LYS A 4 -7.05 -5.03 -15.18
CA LYS A 4 -6.36 -4.24 -16.21
C LYS A 4 -5.85 -2.95 -15.56
N PRO A 5 -4.59 -2.57 -15.74
CA PRO A 5 -4.10 -1.31 -15.21
C PRO A 5 -4.86 -0.15 -15.87
N VAL A 6 -5.32 0.80 -15.06
CA VAL A 6 -6.02 2.01 -15.52
C VAL A 6 -5.06 3.13 -15.92
N SER A 7 -3.77 2.99 -15.60
CA SER A 7 -2.72 3.95 -15.94
C SER A 7 -1.44 3.25 -16.40
N ARG A 8 -0.65 3.95 -17.21
CA ARG A 8 0.73 3.57 -17.59
C ARG A 8 1.75 4.03 -16.55
N THR A 9 1.40 4.99 -15.71
CA THR A 9 2.22 5.48 -14.60
C THR A 9 1.82 4.78 -13.30
N PRO A 10 2.77 4.58 -12.36
CA PRO A 10 2.46 4.08 -11.03
C PRO A 10 1.53 5.05 -10.28
N VAL A 11 0.68 4.51 -9.42
CA VAL A 11 -0.08 5.31 -8.45
C VAL A 11 0.89 5.70 -7.34
N GLU A 12 1.18 6.99 -7.23
CA GLU A 12 2.09 7.52 -6.22
C GLU A 12 1.38 7.79 -4.89
N ASN A 13 0.12 8.27 -4.92
CA ASN A 13 -0.61 8.69 -3.73
C ASN A 13 -2.10 8.29 -3.79
N VAL A 14 -2.63 7.89 -2.64
CA VAL A 14 -4.08 7.77 -2.37
C VAL A 14 -4.36 8.62 -1.15
N VAL A 15 -5.17 9.67 -1.32
CA VAL A 15 -5.44 10.66 -0.29
C VAL A 15 -6.93 10.91 -0.21
N TRP A 16 -7.49 10.85 0.98
CA TRP A 16 -8.80 11.40 1.27
C TRP A 16 -8.61 12.83 1.79
N THR A 17 -9.15 13.81 1.07
CA THR A 17 -9.06 15.22 1.45
C THR A 17 -9.98 15.58 2.62
N SER A 18 -11.06 14.81 2.81
CA SER A 18 -12.02 14.97 3.90
C SER A 18 -12.78 13.66 4.13
N ALA A 19 -13.10 13.36 5.39
CA ALA A 19 -14.01 12.27 5.79
C ALA A 19 -13.75 10.92 5.06
N PRO A 20 -12.58 10.28 5.25
CA PRO A 20 -12.36 8.96 4.68
C PRO A 20 -13.41 7.96 5.16
N PRO A 21 -13.85 7.00 4.33
CA PRO A 21 -14.82 6.00 4.77
C PRO A 21 -14.26 5.16 5.93
N MET A 22 -15.13 4.81 6.87
CA MET A 22 -14.75 3.91 7.95
C MET A 22 -14.64 2.47 7.44
N GLY A 23 -13.73 1.71 8.04
CA GLY A 23 -13.57 0.29 7.74
C GLY A 23 -12.13 -0.21 7.82
N ALA A 24 -11.97 -1.49 7.52
CA ALA A 24 -10.68 -2.15 7.44
C ALA A 24 -10.10 -2.04 6.03
N TYR A 25 -8.91 -1.48 5.94
CA TYR A 25 -8.15 -1.26 4.72
C TYR A 25 -6.94 -2.17 4.68
N LYS A 26 -6.57 -2.58 3.47
CA LYS A 26 -5.35 -3.34 3.23
C LYS A 26 -4.61 -2.72 2.04
N VAL A 27 -3.30 -2.54 2.19
CA VAL A 27 -2.45 -1.99 1.14
C VAL A 27 -1.62 -3.11 0.54
N GLY A 28 -1.82 -3.37 -0.74
CA GLY A 28 -1.07 -4.34 -1.52
C GLY A 28 -0.30 -3.65 -2.64
N VAL A 29 0.95 -4.08 -2.85
CA VAL A 29 1.74 -3.70 -4.01
C VAL A 29 1.59 -4.77 -5.07
N HIS A 30 1.23 -4.38 -6.28
CA HIS A 30 1.06 -5.28 -7.42
C HIS A 30 2.09 -4.93 -8.49
N PHE A 31 2.90 -5.91 -8.87
CA PHE A 31 3.76 -5.82 -10.03
C PHE A 31 2.99 -6.32 -11.27
N TYR A 32 2.30 -5.41 -11.95
CA TYR A 32 1.52 -5.75 -13.14
C TYR A 32 2.36 -6.46 -14.19
N LYS A 33 1.75 -7.47 -14.81
CA LYS A 33 2.38 -8.38 -15.77
C LYS A 33 3.03 -7.61 -16.90
N HIS A 34 4.35 -7.59 -16.90
CA HIS A 34 5.13 -6.99 -17.97
C HIS A 34 5.04 -7.87 -19.23
N HIS A 35 4.90 -7.26 -20.41
CA HIS A 35 5.11 -7.97 -21.67
C HIS A 35 6.54 -8.56 -21.67
N ARG A 36 6.67 -9.83 -22.08
CA ARG A 36 7.92 -10.61 -22.06
C ARG A 36 8.92 -10.10 -23.13
N LYS A 37 9.40 -8.87 -22.97
CA LYS A 37 10.39 -8.23 -23.84
C LYS A 37 11.79 -8.36 -23.24
N ARG A 38 12.82 -8.46 -24.09
CA ARG A 38 14.23 -8.49 -23.68
C ARG A 38 14.56 -7.23 -22.85
N LYS A 39 15.38 -7.36 -21.80
CA LYS A 39 15.81 -6.27 -20.87
C LYS A 39 14.74 -5.71 -19.91
N THR A 40 13.61 -6.40 -19.74
CA THR A 40 12.59 -5.98 -18.77
C THR A 40 13.02 -6.26 -17.32
N LYS A 41 12.74 -5.33 -16.40
CA LYS A 41 13.05 -5.49 -14.97
C LYS A 41 12.24 -6.66 -14.38
N LYS A 42 12.92 -7.55 -13.64
CA LYS A 42 12.30 -8.72 -12.97
C LYS A 42 11.91 -8.46 -11.52
N SER A 43 12.34 -7.34 -10.95
CA SER A 43 12.00 -6.89 -9.61
C SER A 43 11.89 -5.38 -9.57
N CYS A 44 11.15 -4.88 -8.58
CA CYS A 44 11.00 -3.46 -8.31
C CYS A 44 11.12 -3.22 -6.81
N LYS A 45 11.94 -2.25 -6.41
CA LYS A 45 11.96 -1.74 -5.04
C LYS A 45 10.76 -0.81 -4.87
N PHE A 46 10.10 -0.89 -3.72
CA PHE A 46 9.01 0.02 -3.38
C PHE A 46 9.20 0.58 -1.98
N ARG A 47 8.60 1.75 -1.76
CA ARG A 47 8.39 2.37 -0.46
C ARG A 47 6.92 2.72 -0.33
N LEU A 48 6.33 2.43 0.82
CA LEU A 48 4.97 2.77 1.17
C LEU A 48 4.99 3.57 2.46
N ARG A 49 4.32 4.73 2.46
CA ARG A 49 4.09 5.52 3.66
C ARG A 49 2.58 5.61 3.90
N VAL A 50 2.14 5.23 5.10
CA VAL A 50 0.76 5.38 5.53
C VAL A 50 0.73 6.47 6.61
N SER A 51 -0.06 7.51 6.39
CA SER A 51 -0.32 8.55 7.38
C SER A 51 -1.78 8.49 7.79
N LEU A 52 -2.03 8.28 9.08
CA LEU A 52 -3.37 8.10 9.63
C LEU A 52 -3.43 8.70 11.04
N TYR A 53 -4.36 9.63 11.28
CA TYR A 53 -4.51 10.40 12.53
C TYR A 53 -3.18 10.96 13.07
N GLY A 54 -2.35 11.55 12.20
CA GLY A 54 -1.05 12.11 12.57
C GLY A 54 0.07 11.09 12.80
N LYS A 55 -0.23 9.79 12.89
CA LYS A 55 0.80 8.74 12.94
C LYS A 55 1.26 8.37 11.55
N ILE A 56 2.57 8.15 11.40
CA ILE A 56 3.20 7.78 10.13
C ILE A 56 3.86 6.41 10.31
N GLN A 57 3.60 5.51 9.37
CA GLN A 57 4.25 4.21 9.27
C GLN A 57 4.88 4.08 7.89
N GLU A 58 6.14 3.64 7.84
CA GLU A 58 6.88 3.46 6.60
C GLU A 58 7.28 2.00 6.41
N TYR A 59 7.14 1.53 5.17
CA TYR A 59 7.49 0.19 4.76
C TYR A 59 8.31 0.26 3.49
N SER A 60 9.35 -0.56 3.40
CA SER A 60 10.12 -0.72 2.18
C SER A 60 10.25 -2.20 1.83
N GLY A 61 10.39 -2.49 0.54
CA GLY A 61 10.47 -3.88 0.10
C GLY A 61 10.83 -4.02 -1.36
N ILE A 62 10.87 -5.28 -1.79
CA ILE A 62 11.15 -5.66 -3.18
C ILE A 62 10.04 -6.61 -3.64
N ILE A 63 9.30 -6.21 -4.67
CA ILE A 63 8.36 -7.09 -5.35
C ILE A 63 9.02 -7.71 -6.59
N LYS A 64 8.76 -8.99 -6.82
CA LYS A 64 9.33 -9.77 -7.93
C LYS A 64 8.24 -10.12 -8.94
N TYR A 65 8.64 -10.22 -10.21
CA TYR A 65 7.81 -10.75 -11.28
C TYR A 65 7.27 -12.15 -10.92
N GLY A 66 6.03 -12.42 -11.32
CA GLY A 66 5.34 -13.69 -11.06
C GLY A 66 4.60 -13.75 -9.72
N LYS A 67 4.86 -12.81 -8.79
CA LYS A 67 3.99 -12.62 -7.62
C LYS A 67 2.79 -11.77 -8.02
N ALA A 68 1.58 -12.31 -7.83
CA ALA A 68 0.34 -11.63 -8.19
C ALA A 68 0.12 -10.34 -7.39
N MET A 69 0.34 -10.34 -6.08
CA MET A 69 0.26 -9.14 -5.24
C MET A 69 0.99 -9.44 -3.92
N GLN A 70 1.65 -8.44 -3.36
CA GLN A 70 2.23 -8.52 -2.02
C GLN A 70 1.45 -7.59 -1.09
N MET A 71 0.78 -8.16 -0.09
CA MET A 71 0.20 -7.39 1.00
C MET A 71 1.32 -6.81 1.85
N VAL A 72 1.28 -5.51 2.10
CA VAL A 72 2.31 -4.79 2.86
C VAL A 72 1.83 -4.49 4.26
N THR A 73 0.63 -3.92 4.38
CA THR A 73 0.07 -3.54 5.68
C THR A 73 -1.46 -3.50 5.62
N GLY A 74 -2.10 -3.42 6.78
CA GLY A 74 -3.52 -3.16 6.93
C GLY A 74 -3.75 -2.21 8.10
N PHE A 75 -4.75 -1.36 7.97
CA PHE A 75 -5.14 -0.38 8.98
C PHE A 75 -6.66 -0.23 8.99
N THR A 76 -7.20 0.31 10.07
CA THR A 76 -8.64 0.55 10.21
C THR A 76 -8.87 2.05 10.36
N ILE A 77 -9.81 2.59 9.59
CA ILE A 77 -10.32 3.94 9.74
C ILE A 77 -11.60 3.82 10.56
N GLY A 78 -11.68 4.57 11.66
CA GLY A 78 -12.74 4.47 12.67
C GLY A 78 -12.68 5.68 13.60
N ASN A 79 -13.22 5.58 14.80
CA ASN A 79 -13.13 6.69 15.75
C ASN A 79 -11.69 6.85 16.25
N GLN A 80 -11.22 8.10 16.34
CA GLN A 80 -9.84 8.44 16.68
C GLN A 80 -9.43 7.89 18.06
N GLU A 81 -10.38 7.79 18.99
CA GLU A 81 -10.21 7.22 20.34
C GLU A 81 -9.98 5.71 20.36
N ASP A 82 -10.54 4.97 19.41
CA ASP A 82 -10.36 3.51 19.31
C ASP A 82 -9.01 3.16 18.70
N ILE A 83 -8.49 4.06 17.87
CA ILE A 83 -7.25 3.86 17.10
C ILE A 83 -6.03 4.28 17.91
N SER A 84 -6.15 5.35 18.71
CA SER A 84 -5.07 5.78 19.62
C SER A 84 -4.65 4.64 20.56
N LYS A 85 -5.61 3.92 21.14
CA LYS A 85 -5.40 2.76 22.04
C LYS A 85 -4.68 1.60 21.34
N LYS A 86 -4.99 1.31 20.08
CA LYS A 86 -4.42 0.16 19.35
C LYS A 86 -2.95 0.35 18.96
N TYR A 87 -2.53 1.60 18.71
CA TYR A 87 -1.17 1.95 18.31
C TYR A 87 -0.36 2.62 19.44
N GLN A 88 -0.81 2.55 20.69
CA GLN A 88 -0.06 3.04 21.86
C GLN A 88 1.07 2.08 22.27
N ASN A 89 1.00 0.81 21.83
CA ASN A 89 1.96 -0.25 22.15
C ASN A 89 2.98 -0.54 21.03
N TYR A 90 3.08 0.33 20.03
CA TYR A 90 4.12 0.29 18.98
C TYR A 90 4.97 1.56 19.09
N GLU A 91 5.55 1.78 20.28
CA GLU A 91 6.73 2.64 20.39
C GLU A 91 7.98 1.80 20.06
N ILE A 92 8.91 2.44 19.36
CA ILE A 92 10.12 1.88 18.74
C ILE A 92 11.10 1.39 19.81
#